data_AF-A0A8H5RY26-F1
#
_entry.id   AF-A0A8H5RY26-F1
#
_cell.length_a   1.000
_cell.length_b   1.000
_cell.length_c   1.000
_cell.angle_alpha   90.00
_cell.angle_beta   90.00
_cell.angle_gamma   90.00
#
_symmetry.space_group_name_H-M   'P 1'
#
loop_
_entity.id
_entity.type
_entity.pdbx_description
1 polymer ?
#
loop_
_entity_poly.entity_id
_entity_poly.type
_entity_poly.pdbx_seq_one_letter_code
_entity_poly.pdbx_strand_id
1 'polypeptide(L)'
;METAPFAAAMRSDHYPPPDSVRNQLTSINVASVYHIQTATGTCIETIRGLKDTQPDRDIWNATISGACETAIRSFSDRFDNAADEAVQLIEALPPAQQSGAANFMSQSMGIVNRVVNQASSGFSSIDRRSIKDFLAGNWNRLTEVDNDVKAACSYAINALNAVF
;
A
#
# COMPACT_ATOMS: atom_id res chain seq x y z
N MET A 1 2.90 -48.98 14.28
CA MET A 1 2.16 -47.74 14.56
C MET A 1 2.83 -46.60 13.81
N GLU A 2 2.05 -46.00 12.91
CA GLU A 2 2.06 -44.59 12.50
C GLU A 2 3.38 -43.91 12.08
N THR A 3 3.68 -43.97 10.78
CA THR A 3 4.48 -42.93 10.09
C THR A 3 3.78 -42.37 8.83
N ALA A 4 2.56 -42.82 8.54
CA ALA A 4 1.79 -42.37 7.37
C ALA A 4 1.14 -40.96 7.49
N PRO A 5 0.71 -40.43 8.65
CA PRO A 5 -0.06 -39.18 8.66
C PRO A 5 0.80 -37.92 8.41
N PHE A 6 2.12 -37.96 8.60
CA PHE A 6 2.98 -36.80 8.37
C PHE A 6 3.37 -36.59 6.90
N ALA A 7 3.45 -37.66 6.10
CA ALA A 7 3.75 -37.53 4.67
C ALA A 7 2.53 -37.08 3.85
N ALA A 8 1.31 -37.39 4.32
CA ALA A 8 0.07 -36.93 3.70
C ALA A 8 -0.17 -35.42 3.89
N ALA A 9 0.30 -34.84 5.01
CA ALA A 9 0.22 -33.39 5.24
C ALA A 9 1.22 -32.58 4.39
N MET A 10 2.31 -33.19 3.91
CA MET A 10 3.29 -32.53 3.02
C MET A 10 2.94 -32.60 1.53
N ARG A 11 1.86 -33.30 1.18
CA ARG A 11 1.18 -33.16 -0.11
C ARG A 11 -0.15 -32.48 0.13
N SER A 12 -0.13 -31.28 0.68
CA SER A 12 -1.26 -30.40 0.41
C SER A 12 -1.22 -30.16 -1.09
N ASP A 13 -2.11 -30.83 -1.83
CA ASP A 13 -2.41 -30.53 -3.22
C ASP A 13 -2.98 -29.11 -3.28
N HIS A 14 -2.14 -28.10 -3.03
CA HIS A 14 -2.48 -26.71 -3.28
C HIS A 14 -2.48 -26.58 -4.78
N TYR A 15 -3.64 -26.87 -5.38
CA TYR A 15 -3.89 -26.52 -6.76
C TYR A 15 -3.66 -25.01 -6.86
N PRO A 16 -2.68 -24.56 -7.65
CA PRO A 16 -2.50 -23.14 -7.85
C PRO A 16 -3.81 -22.55 -8.39
N PRO A 17 -4.21 -21.36 -7.94
CA PRO A 17 -5.38 -20.70 -8.48
C PRO A 17 -5.25 -20.55 -10.00
N PRO A 18 -6.36 -20.63 -10.75
CA PRO A 18 -6.36 -20.38 -12.19
C PRO A 18 -5.73 -19.03 -12.53
N ASP A 19 -5.08 -18.93 -13.69
CA ASP A 19 -4.41 -17.70 -14.17
C ASP A 19 -5.36 -16.49 -14.17
N SER A 20 -6.64 -16.72 -14.49
CA SER A 20 -7.67 -15.69 -14.45
C SER A 20 -7.86 -15.10 -13.04
N VAL A 21 -7.87 -15.95 -12.00
CA VAL A 21 -8.02 -15.50 -10.61
C VAL A 21 -6.74 -14.85 -10.10
N ARG A 22 -5.58 -15.43 -10.46
CA ARG A 22 -4.27 -14.84 -10.23
C ARG A 22 -4.19 -13.40 -10.76
N ASN A 23 -4.55 -13.19 -12.02
CA ASN A 23 -4.55 -11.87 -12.66
C ASN A 23 -5.51 -10.88 -11.97
N GLN A 24 -6.67 -11.35 -11.50
CA GLN A 24 -7.61 -10.50 -10.76
C GLN A 24 -7.07 -10.12 -9.38
N LEU A 25 -6.53 -11.07 -8.62
CA LEU A 25 -5.89 -10.78 -7.33
C LEU A 25 -4.69 -9.83 -7.46
N THR A 26 -3.89 -9.94 -8.52
CA THR A 26 -2.85 -8.94 -8.78
C THR A 26 -3.43 -7.59 -9.19
N SER A 27 -4.50 -7.55 -9.98
CA SER A 27 -5.14 -6.28 -10.33
C SER A 27 -5.66 -5.54 -9.09
N ILE A 28 -6.22 -6.26 -8.10
CA ILE A 28 -6.62 -5.70 -6.81
C ILE A 28 -5.41 -5.06 -6.09
N ASN A 29 -4.29 -5.78 -6.00
CA ASN A 29 -3.08 -5.28 -5.35
C ASN A 29 -2.44 -4.10 -6.09
N VAL A 30 -2.37 -4.15 -7.42
CA VAL A 30 -1.87 -3.06 -8.27
C VAL A 30 -2.75 -1.81 -8.10
N ALA A 31 -4.08 -1.97 -8.07
CA ALA A 31 -4.99 -0.86 -7.80
C ALA A 31 -4.75 -0.25 -6.41
N SER A 32 -4.46 -1.07 -5.39
CA SER A 32 -4.08 -0.58 -4.06
C SER A 32 -2.77 0.22 -4.08
N VAL A 33 -1.76 -0.20 -4.85
CA VAL A 33 -0.51 0.56 -5.02
C VAL A 33 -0.75 1.91 -5.68
N TYR A 34 -1.56 1.97 -6.76
CA TYR A 34 -1.92 3.24 -7.40
C TYR A 34 -2.71 4.16 -6.47
N HIS A 35 -3.59 3.59 -5.64
CA HIS A 35 -4.33 4.36 -4.63
C HIS A 35 -3.39 5.02 -3.61
N ILE A 36 -2.40 4.26 -3.09
CA ILE A 36 -1.38 4.80 -2.17
C ILE A 36 -0.61 5.94 -2.83
N GLN A 37 -0.18 5.77 -4.09
CA GLN A 37 0.52 6.80 -4.84
C GLN A 37 -0.33 8.08 -4.96
N THR A 38 -1.61 7.93 -5.29
CA THR A 38 -2.55 9.04 -5.49
C THR A 38 -2.79 9.78 -4.18
N ALA A 39 -3.13 9.07 -3.10
CA ALA A 39 -3.39 9.67 -1.79
C ALA A 39 -2.13 10.35 -1.22
N THR A 40 -0.94 9.78 -1.45
CA THR A 40 0.33 10.44 -1.12
C THR A 40 0.52 11.74 -1.91
N GLY A 41 0.32 11.70 -3.23
CA GLY A 41 0.39 12.89 -4.08
C GLY A 41 -0.55 13.99 -3.61
N THR A 42 -1.80 13.66 -3.30
CA THR A 42 -2.79 14.61 -2.77
C THR A 42 -2.37 15.23 -1.44
N CYS A 43 -1.81 14.44 -0.53
CA CYS A 43 -1.25 14.94 0.72
C CYS A 43 -0.14 15.96 0.46
N ILE A 44 0.82 15.59 -0.40
CA ILE A 44 1.95 16.46 -0.76
C ILE A 44 1.49 17.77 -1.40
N GLU A 45 0.54 17.72 -2.33
CA GLU A 45 -0.01 18.92 -2.97
C GLU A 45 -0.77 19.81 -1.99
N THR A 46 -1.51 19.21 -1.05
CA THR A 46 -2.19 19.95 0.03
C THR A 46 -1.17 20.74 0.86
N ILE A 47 -0.04 20.12 1.21
CA ILE A 47 1.03 20.78 1.98
C ILE A 47 1.74 21.83 1.14
N ARG A 48 2.03 21.56 -0.15
CA ARG A 48 2.64 22.54 -1.08
C ARG A 48 1.77 23.79 -1.24
N GLY A 49 0.44 23.66 -1.15
CA GLY A 49 -0.50 24.77 -1.18
C GLY A 49 -0.28 25.82 -0.07
N LEU A 50 0.45 25.49 1.00
CA LEU A 50 0.79 26.42 2.08
C LEU A 50 1.89 27.42 1.69
N LYS A 51 2.66 27.16 0.62
CA LYS A 51 3.88 27.90 0.28
C LYS A 51 3.69 29.41 0.13
N ASP A 52 2.56 29.83 -0.43
CA ASP A 52 2.25 31.24 -0.69
C ASP A 52 1.25 31.82 0.32
N THR A 53 1.01 31.11 1.43
CA THR A 53 0.09 31.55 2.49
C THR A 53 0.83 32.33 3.57
N GLN A 54 0.11 33.18 4.31
CA GLN A 54 0.67 33.81 5.49
C GLN A 54 1.05 32.73 6.50
N PRO A 55 2.31 32.67 6.97
CA PRO A 55 2.74 31.58 7.82
C PRO A 55 2.11 31.70 9.21
N ASP A 56 1.24 30.75 9.52
CA ASP A 56 0.73 30.51 10.86
C ASP A 56 1.10 29.08 11.24
N ARG A 57 1.91 28.97 12.30
CA ARG A 57 2.49 27.69 12.70
C ARG A 57 1.42 26.67 13.10
N ASP A 58 0.36 27.10 13.76
CA ASP A 58 -0.66 26.19 14.28
C ASP A 58 -1.57 25.74 13.14
N ILE A 59 -1.93 26.64 12.24
CA ILE A 59 -2.67 26.32 11.01
C ILE A 59 -1.86 25.36 10.13
N TRP A 60 -0.59 25.67 9.86
CA TRP A 60 0.26 24.81 9.03
C TRP A 60 0.45 23.42 9.66
N ASN A 61 0.68 23.35 10.97
CA ASN A 61 0.75 22.08 11.69
C ASN A 61 -0.54 21.26 11.52
N ALA A 62 -1.70 21.89 11.70
CA ALA A 62 -2.99 21.23 11.59
C ALA A 62 -3.25 20.74 10.16
N THR A 63 -2.96 21.56 9.15
CA THR A 63 -3.10 21.19 7.74
C THR A 63 -2.20 20.04 7.35
N ILE A 64 -0.91 20.09 7.73
CA ILE A 64 0.05 19.01 7.44
C ILE A 64 -0.38 17.71 8.10
N SER A 65 -0.68 17.76 9.41
CA SER A 65 -1.07 16.56 10.17
C SER A 65 -2.37 15.97 9.62
N GLY A 66 -3.38 16.81 9.36
CA GLY A 66 -4.66 16.39 8.82
C GLY A 66 -4.56 15.79 7.41
N ALA A 67 -3.69 16.34 6.54
CA ALA A 67 -3.44 15.79 5.21
C ALA A 67 -2.78 14.39 5.29
N CYS A 68 -1.75 14.24 6.13
CA CYS A 68 -1.08 12.96 6.35
C CYS A 68 -2.03 11.91 6.96
N GLU A 69 -2.81 12.26 7.99
CA GLU A 69 -3.79 11.37 8.61
C GLU A 69 -4.88 10.94 7.63
N THR A 70 -5.36 11.86 6.78
CA THR A 70 -6.35 11.56 5.75
C THR A 70 -5.79 10.56 4.73
N ALA A 71 -4.54 10.74 4.29
CA ALA A 71 -3.90 9.80 3.37
C ALA A 71 -3.73 8.41 4.00
N ILE A 72 -3.26 8.33 5.25
CA ILE A 72 -3.10 7.06 5.97
C ILE A 72 -4.43 6.34 6.15
N ARG A 73 -5.49 7.07 6.54
CA ARG A 73 -6.84 6.48 6.65
C ARG A 73 -7.32 5.93 5.31
N SER A 74 -7.09 6.68 4.24
CA SER A 74 -7.43 6.25 2.88
C SER A 74 -6.70 4.97 2.45
N PHE A 75 -5.49 4.71 2.95
CA PHE A 75 -4.82 3.43 2.72
C PHE A 75 -5.56 2.28 3.40
N SER A 76 -5.96 2.46 4.67
CA SER A 76 -6.72 1.46 5.43
C SER A 76 -8.05 1.13 4.73
N ASP A 77 -8.82 2.16 4.36
CA ASP A 77 -10.12 1.99 3.68
C ASP A 77 -9.95 1.21 2.36
N ARG A 78 -8.85 1.46 1.62
CA ARG A 78 -8.56 0.71 0.40
C ARG A 78 -8.22 -0.75 0.69
N PHE A 79 -7.52 -1.06 1.78
CA PHE A 79 -7.19 -2.44 2.13
C PHE A 79 -8.39 -3.23 2.58
N ASP A 80 -9.30 -2.62 3.34
CA ASP A 80 -10.55 -3.28 3.73
C ASP A 80 -11.36 -3.66 2.48
N ASN A 81 -11.53 -2.72 1.54
CA ASN A 81 -12.20 -3.00 0.27
C ASN A 81 -11.46 -4.06 -0.57
N ALA A 82 -10.13 -4.00 -0.64
CA ALA A 82 -9.32 -4.97 -1.37
C ALA A 82 -9.39 -6.37 -0.76
N ALA A 83 -9.50 -6.46 0.57
CA ALA A 83 -9.69 -7.71 1.29
C ALA A 83 -11.06 -8.30 0.97
N ASP A 84 -12.12 -7.50 1.01
CA ASP A 84 -13.48 -7.93 0.65
C ASP A 84 -13.56 -8.43 -0.81
N GLU A 85 -12.98 -7.67 -1.76
CA GLU A 85 -12.88 -8.08 -3.17
C GLU A 85 -12.14 -9.41 -3.33
N ALA A 86 -11.01 -9.58 -2.64
CA ALA A 86 -10.22 -10.81 -2.71
C ALA A 86 -10.92 -12.00 -2.05
N VAL A 87 -11.58 -11.82 -0.91
CA VAL A 87 -12.36 -12.86 -0.23
C VAL A 87 -13.47 -13.36 -1.15
N GLN A 88 -14.23 -12.46 -1.78
CA GLN A 88 -15.28 -12.84 -2.72
C GLN A 88 -14.74 -13.69 -3.89
N LEU A 89 -13.59 -13.33 -4.44
CA LEU A 89 -12.95 -14.09 -5.51
C LEU A 89 -12.46 -15.46 -5.05
N ILE A 90 -11.88 -15.53 -3.86
CA ILE A 90 -11.33 -16.77 -3.30
C ILE A 90 -12.47 -17.73 -2.94
N GLU A 91 -13.53 -17.27 -2.28
CA GLU A 91 -14.67 -18.10 -1.87
C GLU A 91 -15.45 -18.69 -3.05
N ALA A 92 -15.43 -18.01 -4.21
CA ALA A 92 -16.03 -18.51 -5.44
C ALA A 92 -15.26 -19.68 -6.08
N LEU A 93 -14.03 -19.97 -5.63
CA LEU A 93 -13.24 -21.09 -6.12
C LEU A 93 -13.66 -22.43 -5.49
N PRO A 94 -13.39 -23.56 -6.17
CA PRO A 94 -13.46 -24.87 -5.55
C PRO A 94 -12.58 -24.93 -4.28
N PRO A 95 -13.02 -25.61 -3.20
CA PRO A 95 -12.30 -25.65 -1.92
C PRO A 95 -10.81 -26.01 -2.03
N ALA A 96 -10.45 -26.89 -2.96
CA ALA A 96 -9.07 -27.31 -3.21
C ALA A 96 -8.14 -26.19 -3.73
N GLN A 97 -8.69 -25.10 -4.28
CA GLN A 97 -7.94 -23.96 -4.84
C GLN A 97 -7.92 -22.74 -3.92
N GLN A 98 -8.84 -22.66 -2.94
CA GLN A 98 -9.02 -21.49 -2.08
C GLN A 98 -7.75 -21.16 -1.28
N SER A 99 -7.12 -22.17 -0.67
CA SER A 99 -5.89 -21.99 0.09
C SER A 99 -4.72 -21.49 -0.77
N GLY A 100 -4.62 -21.97 -2.02
CA GLY A 100 -3.62 -21.51 -2.98
C GLY A 100 -3.83 -20.04 -3.35
N ALA A 101 -5.08 -19.65 -3.58
CA ALA A 101 -5.47 -18.27 -3.88
C ALA A 101 -5.22 -17.32 -2.70
N ALA A 102 -5.57 -17.73 -1.47
CA ALA A 102 -5.31 -16.97 -0.25
C ALA A 102 -3.81 -16.76 -0.01
N ASN A 103 -2.99 -17.80 -0.19
CA ASN A 103 -1.53 -17.70 -0.08
C ASN A 103 -0.95 -16.73 -1.12
N PHE A 104 -1.43 -16.81 -2.37
CA PHE A 104 -1.03 -15.88 -3.43
C PHE A 104 -1.37 -14.42 -3.08
N MET A 105 -2.60 -14.18 -2.61
CA MET A 105 -3.04 -12.85 -2.17
C MET A 105 -2.19 -12.32 -1.01
N SER A 106 -1.93 -13.15 0.00
CA SER A 106 -1.11 -12.77 1.16
C SER A 106 0.31 -12.38 0.77
N GLN A 107 0.96 -13.15 -0.11
CA GLN A 107 2.30 -12.83 -0.62
C GLN A 107 2.31 -11.50 -1.38
N SER A 108 1.32 -11.29 -2.25
CA SER A 108 1.18 -10.07 -3.04
C SER A 108 0.90 -8.84 -2.15
N MET A 109 0.06 -8.98 -1.12
CA MET A 109 -0.19 -7.93 -0.14
C MET A 109 1.07 -7.57 0.67
N GLY A 110 1.98 -8.52 0.89
CA GLY A 110 3.29 -8.26 1.47
C GLY A 110 4.12 -7.24 0.68
N ILE A 111 3.96 -7.18 -0.66
CA ILE A 111 4.59 -6.17 -1.51
C ILE A 111 3.92 -4.81 -1.30
N VAL A 112 2.58 -4.78 -1.28
CA VAL A 112 1.79 -3.55 -1.08
C VAL A 112 2.10 -2.92 0.28
N ASN A 113 2.20 -3.71 1.34
CA ASN A 113 2.55 -3.26 2.69
C ASN A 113 3.91 -2.55 2.76
N ARG A 114 4.89 -2.92 1.91
CA ARG A 114 6.17 -2.19 1.85
C ARG A 114 6.00 -0.77 1.34
N VAL A 115 5.10 -0.57 0.37
CA VAL A 115 4.77 0.77 -0.16
C VAL A 115 4.08 1.61 0.91
N VAL A 116 3.16 1.02 1.67
CA VAL A 116 2.49 1.70 2.81
C VAL A 116 3.49 2.17 3.85
N ASN A 117 4.44 1.29 4.20
CA ASN A 117 5.48 1.62 5.17
C ASN A 117 6.38 2.75 4.66
N GLN A 118 6.72 2.74 3.36
CA GLN A 118 7.47 3.83 2.74
C GLN A 118 6.70 5.15 2.81
N ALA A 119 5.42 5.17 2.43
CA ALA A 119 4.58 6.37 2.47
C ALA A 119 4.41 6.89 3.91
N SER A 120 4.10 6.00 4.86
CA SER A 120 3.94 6.35 6.28
C SER A 120 5.23 6.88 6.90
N SER A 121 6.39 6.31 6.53
CA SER A 121 7.70 6.82 6.95
C SER A 121 7.98 8.20 6.35
N GLY A 122 7.63 8.39 5.07
CA GLY A 122 7.67 9.69 4.40
C GLY A 122 6.86 10.74 5.14
N PHE A 123 5.59 10.46 5.46
CA PHE A 123 4.74 11.36 6.25
C PHE A 123 5.31 11.66 7.63
N SER A 124 5.82 10.64 8.33
CA SER A 124 6.47 10.81 9.64
C SER A 124 7.71 11.71 9.56
N SER A 125 8.36 11.76 8.40
CA SER A 125 9.51 12.63 8.17
C SER A 125 9.13 14.07 7.79
N ILE A 126 7.86 14.33 7.44
CA ILE A 126 7.29 15.67 7.22
C ILE A 126 6.87 16.29 8.58
N ASP A 127 7.54 15.91 9.67
CA ASP A 127 7.17 16.32 11.04
C ASP A 127 7.31 17.83 11.29
N ARG A 128 7.01 18.25 12.53
CA ARG A 128 7.13 19.63 13.03
C ARG A 128 8.48 20.32 12.77
N ARG A 129 9.58 19.60 12.55
CA ARG A 129 10.88 20.17 12.18
C ARG A 129 10.87 20.68 10.75
N SER A 130 10.14 20.01 9.86
CA SER A 130 9.92 20.41 8.46
C SER A 130 9.26 21.77 8.35
N ILE A 131 8.46 22.20 9.34
CA ILE A 131 7.87 23.54 9.36
C ILE A 131 8.95 24.62 9.42
N LYS A 132 10.03 24.41 10.18
CA LYS A 132 11.14 25.39 10.18
C LYS A 132 11.79 25.47 8.81
N ASP A 133 11.96 24.33 8.14
CA ASP A 133 12.53 24.27 6.80
C ASP A 133 11.59 24.92 5.77
N PHE A 134 10.28 24.67 5.86
CA PHE A 134 9.26 25.30 5.02
C PHE A 134 9.22 26.83 5.20
N LEU A 135 9.30 27.31 6.45
CA LEU A 135 9.42 28.73 6.76
C LEU A 135 10.71 29.36 6.21
N ALA A 136 11.79 28.58 6.12
CA ALA A 136 13.04 28.97 5.47
C ALA A 136 13.01 28.83 3.94
N GLY A 137 11.87 28.43 3.36
CA GLY A 137 11.69 28.24 1.92
C GLY A 137 12.27 26.92 1.39
N ASN A 138 12.69 26.00 2.26
CA ASN A 138 13.17 24.68 1.87
C ASN A 138 12.03 23.66 1.87
N TRP A 139 11.50 23.37 0.68
CA TRP A 139 10.39 22.43 0.45
C TRP A 139 10.84 21.09 -0.14
N ASN A 140 12.15 20.85 -0.25
CA ASN A 140 12.71 19.68 -0.94
C ASN A 140 12.24 18.37 -0.34
N ARG A 141 11.98 18.34 0.98
CA ARG A 141 11.51 17.14 1.67
C ARG A 141 10.21 16.59 1.09
N LEU A 142 9.29 17.44 0.68
CA LEU A 142 8.04 17.00 0.04
C LEU A 142 8.29 16.32 -1.31
N THR A 143 9.22 16.87 -2.09
CA THR A 143 9.62 16.31 -3.38
C THR A 143 10.37 14.99 -3.23
N GLU A 144 11.24 14.87 -2.22
CA GLU A 144 11.91 13.61 -1.89
C GLU A 144 10.90 12.52 -1.53
N VAL A 145 9.97 12.81 -0.62
CA VAL A 145 8.94 11.84 -0.22
C VAL A 145 8.06 11.41 -1.40
N ASP A 146 7.62 12.36 -2.23
CA ASP A 146 6.82 12.07 -3.43
C ASP A 146 7.57 11.15 -4.42
N ASN A 147 8.84 11.45 -4.69
CA ASN A 147 9.67 10.65 -5.59
C ASN A 147 9.95 9.25 -5.03
N ASP A 148 10.25 9.14 -3.74
CA ASP A 148 10.52 7.86 -3.08
C ASP A 148 9.29 6.95 -3.11
N VAL A 149 8.10 7.51 -2.83
CA VAL A 149 6.84 6.75 -2.89
C VAL A 149 6.52 6.35 -4.33
N LYS A 150 6.68 7.24 -5.32
CA LYS A 150 6.49 6.89 -6.74
C LYS A 150 7.44 5.78 -7.20
N ALA A 151 8.70 5.81 -6.77
CA ALA A 151 9.67 4.77 -7.07
C ALA A 151 9.28 3.44 -6.42
N ALA A 152 8.87 3.46 -5.14
CA ALA A 152 8.39 2.27 -4.43
C ALA A 152 7.13 1.67 -5.08
N CYS A 153 6.18 2.51 -5.50
CA CYS A 153 4.98 2.09 -6.23
C CYS A 153 5.34 1.43 -7.56
N SER A 154 6.25 2.05 -8.34
CA SER A 154 6.71 1.50 -9.61
C SER A 154 7.38 0.13 -9.43
N TYR A 155 8.25 0.01 -8.43
CA TYR A 155 8.88 -1.27 -8.07
C TYR A 155 7.84 -2.32 -7.65
N ALA A 156 6.86 -1.94 -6.81
CA ALA A 156 5.82 -2.84 -6.34
C ALA A 156 4.93 -3.35 -7.49
N ILE A 157 4.53 -2.49 -8.42
CA ILE A 157 3.74 -2.88 -9.59
C ILE A 157 4.53 -3.86 -10.47
N ASN A 158 5.81 -3.58 -10.73
CA ASN A 158 6.67 -4.50 -11.48
C ASN A 158 6.83 -5.84 -10.76
N ALA A 159 7.03 -5.83 -9.43
CA ALA A 159 7.15 -7.05 -8.63
C ALA A 159 5.85 -7.86 -8.65
N LEU A 160 4.69 -7.22 -8.48
CA LEU A 160 3.36 -7.86 -8.54
C LEU A 160 3.09 -8.52 -9.89
N ASN A 161 3.47 -7.86 -10.99
CA ASN A 161 3.34 -8.41 -12.34
C ASN A 161 4.35 -9.54 -12.63
N ALA A 162 5.46 -9.61 -11.89
CA ALA A 162 6.50 -10.63 -12.02
C ALA A 162 6.30 -11.85 -11.09
N VAL A 163 5.27 -11.85 -10.23
CA VAL A 163 4.88 -13.06 -9.46
C VAL A 163 4.21 -14.11 -10.37
N PHE A 164 4.14 -13.85 -11.68
CA PHE A 164 3.53 -14.68 -12.72
C PHE A 164 4.54 -15.22 -13.72
#